data_AF-A0A6N7TU38-F1
#
_entry.id   AF-A0A6N7TU38-F1
#
_cell.length_a   1.000
_cell.length_b   1.000
_cell.length_c   1.000
_cell.angle_alpha   90.00
_cell.angle_beta   90.00
_cell.angle_gamma   90.00
#
_symmetry.space_group_name_H-M   'P 1'
#
loop_
_entity.id
_entity.type
_entity.pdbx_description
1 polymer ?
#
loop_
_entity_poly.entity_id
_entity_poly.type
_entity_poly.pdbx_seq_one_letter_code
_entity_poly.pdbx_strand_id
1 'polypeptide(L)'
;MSDMTFPAHTLACDWPGCEETAHDGEYSAWESYDSAVMMFADPDNGGAWLHRDGCDYCPKHWHLDEEWQQVPGPDPQDSKNLEEQA
;
A
#
# COMPACT_ATOMS: atom_id res chain seq x y z
N MET A 1 30.80 13.91 -10.06
CA MET A 1 29.40 14.02 -9.62
C MET A 1 29.27 13.01 -8.51
N SER A 2 29.09 13.45 -7.27
CA SER A 2 28.94 12.55 -6.13
C SER A 2 27.61 11.83 -6.32
N ASP A 3 27.61 10.50 -6.38
CA ASP A 3 26.40 9.69 -6.28
C ASP A 3 25.69 10.06 -4.97
N MET A 4 24.73 10.97 -5.05
CA MET A 4 23.85 11.30 -3.94
C MET A 4 22.79 10.20 -3.89
N THR A 5 23.09 9.14 -3.15
CA THR A 5 22.06 8.22 -2.68
C THR A 5 21.19 8.97 -1.67
N PHE A 6 20.05 9.47 -2.14
CA PHE A 6 19.00 9.94 -1.24
C PHE A 6 18.31 8.71 -0.65
N PRO A 7 18.10 8.64 0.68
CA PRO A 7 17.26 7.59 1.26
C PRO A 7 15.85 7.78 0.71
N ALA A 8 15.46 6.90 -0.21
CA ALA A 8 14.13 6.85 -0.77
C ALA A 8 13.21 6.14 0.21
N HIS A 9 12.28 6.87 0.82
CA HIS A 9 11.22 6.28 1.62
C HIS A 9 10.01 5.97 0.74
N THR A 10 9.71 4.68 0.61
CA THR A 10 8.56 4.12 -0.12
C THR A 10 7.78 3.20 0.81
N LEU A 11 6.46 3.06 0.59
CA LEU A 11 5.72 1.98 1.25
C LEU A 11 6.01 0.66 0.55
N ALA A 12 6.14 -0.42 1.30
CA ALA A 12 6.32 -1.77 0.77
C ALA A 12 5.22 -2.65 1.34
N CYS A 13 4.56 -3.46 0.51
CA CYS A 13 3.47 -4.27 1.00
C CYS A 13 3.99 -5.37 1.92
N ASP A 14 3.54 -5.38 3.18
CA ASP A 14 3.93 -6.38 4.19
C ASP A 14 3.16 -7.71 4.05
N TRP A 15 2.29 -7.82 3.05
CA TRP A 15 1.56 -9.06 2.80
C TRP A 15 2.52 -10.18 2.37
N PRO A 16 2.48 -11.37 2.99
CA PRO A 16 3.42 -12.45 2.69
C PRO A 16 3.44 -12.83 1.20
N GLY A 17 4.60 -12.66 0.55
CA GLY A 17 4.79 -12.96 -0.87
C GLY A 17 4.36 -11.84 -1.83
N CYS A 18 4.00 -10.66 -1.33
CA CYS A 18 3.80 -9.46 -2.14
C CYS A 18 5.11 -8.66 -2.27
N GLU A 19 5.45 -8.24 -3.48
CA GLU A 19 6.62 -7.39 -3.77
C GLU A 19 6.19 -5.99 -4.26
N GLU A 20 4.91 -5.64 -4.10
CA GLU A 20 4.38 -4.35 -4.51
C GLU A 20 4.96 -3.26 -3.62
N THR A 21 5.39 -2.15 -4.22
CA THR A 21 5.92 -0.96 -3.52
C THR A 21 5.23 0.29 -4.03
N ALA A 22 4.90 1.21 -3.14
CA ALA A 22 4.35 2.51 -3.51
C ALA A 22 5.47 3.43 -3.99
N HIS A 23 5.44 3.81 -5.26
CA HIS A 23 6.37 4.78 -5.82
C HIS A 23 5.59 5.75 -6.73
N ASP A 24 5.95 7.03 -6.71
CA ASP A 24 5.64 7.92 -7.83
C ASP A 24 6.86 7.94 -8.77
N GLY A 25 6.61 8.02 -10.07
CA GLY A 25 7.67 8.00 -11.06
C GLY A 25 8.57 9.24 -11.01
N GLU A 26 9.79 9.10 -11.53
CA GLU A 26 10.87 10.10 -11.66
C GLU A 26 11.50 10.66 -10.37
N TYR A 27 10.81 10.75 -9.23
CA TYR A 27 11.39 11.22 -7.96
C TYR A 27 10.93 10.35 -6.77
N SER A 28 11.33 9.08 -6.80
CA SER A 28 10.81 7.99 -5.96
C SER A 28 11.22 8.01 -4.48
N ALA A 29 11.44 9.18 -3.88
CA ALA A 29 12.00 9.32 -2.54
C ALA A 29 11.29 10.42 -1.75
N TRP A 30 10.38 10.03 -0.86
CA TRP A 30 9.86 10.97 0.13
C TRP A 30 10.92 11.30 1.18
N GLU A 31 10.88 12.52 1.70
CA GLU A 31 11.81 13.01 2.73
C GLU A 31 11.73 12.21 4.05
N SER A 32 10.63 11.49 4.27
CA SER A 32 10.43 10.61 5.42
C SER A 32 9.42 9.50 5.09
N TYR A 33 9.41 8.44 5.89
CA TYR A 33 8.39 7.39 5.81
C TYR A 33 6.99 7.94 6.11
N ASP A 34 6.85 8.83 7.09
CA ASP A 34 5.57 9.46 7.42
C ASP A 34 5.02 10.27 6.22
N SER A 35 5.90 10.94 5.47
CA SER A 35 5.52 11.61 4.23
C SER A 35 5.06 10.62 3.15
N ALA A 36 5.68 9.45 3.04
CA ALA A 36 5.23 8.39 2.14
C ALA A 36 3.84 7.84 2.56
N VAL A 37 3.60 7.65 3.85
CA VAL A 37 2.30 7.25 4.40
C VAL A 37 1.24 8.30 4.08
N MET A 38 1.52 9.58 4.33
CA MET A 38 0.60 10.68 4.01
C MET A 38 0.26 10.77 2.51
N MET A 39 1.15 10.33 1.63
CA MET A 39 0.92 10.41 0.19
C MET A 39 0.22 9.19 -0.39
N PHE A 40 0.54 8.00 0.12
CA PHE A 40 0.04 6.75 -0.46
C PHE A 40 -1.06 6.08 0.33
N ALA A 41 -1.14 6.30 1.65
CA ALA A 41 -2.06 5.61 2.54
C ALA A 41 -3.07 6.53 3.26
N ASP A 42 -2.89 7.85 3.18
CA ASP A 42 -3.85 8.79 3.76
C ASP A 42 -5.12 8.88 2.89
N PRO A 43 -6.30 8.49 3.41
CA PRO A 43 -7.55 8.59 2.67
C PRO A 43 -7.92 10.03 2.31
N ASP A 44 -7.53 11.03 3.11
CA ASP A 44 -7.81 12.45 2.81
C ASP A 44 -6.99 12.95 1.61
N ASN A 45 -5.88 12.26 1.30
CA ASN A 45 -5.04 12.54 0.14
C ASN A 45 -5.33 11.62 -1.06
N GLY A 46 -6.40 10.81 -0.97
CA GLY A 46 -6.73 9.81 -2.00
C GLY A 46 -5.74 8.64 -2.06
N GLY A 47 -5.03 8.38 -0.96
CA GLY A 47 -4.14 7.25 -0.81
C GLY A 47 -4.86 5.93 -1.06
N ALA A 48 -4.31 5.10 -1.94
CA ALA A 48 -4.87 3.78 -2.28
C ALA A 48 -4.31 2.65 -1.41
N TRP A 49 -3.26 2.91 -0.64
CA TRP A 49 -2.65 1.96 0.28
C TRP A 49 -3.33 2.03 1.66
N LEU A 50 -3.18 0.97 2.45
CA LEU A 50 -3.58 0.95 3.85
C LEU A 50 -2.32 0.95 4.71
N HIS A 51 -2.21 1.89 5.63
CA HIS A 51 -1.22 1.87 6.71
C HIS A 51 -1.93 1.54 8.02
N ARG A 52 -1.58 0.41 8.65
CA ARG A 52 -2.22 -0.05 9.90
C ARG A 52 -1.23 -0.79 10.79
N ASP A 53 -1.16 -0.37 12.06
CA ASP A 53 -0.32 -0.99 13.08
C ASP A 53 1.17 -1.08 12.71
N GLY A 54 1.65 -0.13 11.88
CA GLY A 54 3.04 -0.10 11.39
C GLY A 54 3.30 -1.00 10.18
N CYS A 55 2.26 -1.60 9.60
CA CYS A 55 2.34 -2.37 8.36
C CYS A 55 1.64 -1.64 7.21
N ASP A 56 2.17 -1.81 5.99
CA ASP A 56 1.62 -1.25 4.77
C ASP A 56 1.02 -2.35 3.88
N TYR A 57 -0.16 -2.08 3.32
CA TYR A 57 -0.86 -2.98 2.42
C TYR A 57 -1.21 -2.28 1.12
N CYS A 58 -0.81 -2.88 -0.01
CA CYS A 58 -1.18 -2.37 -1.32
C CYS A 58 -2.69 -2.59 -1.58
N PRO A 59 -3.27 -1.94 -2.61
CA PRO A 59 -4.71 -2.04 -2.91
C PRO A 59 -5.27 -3.47 -3.12
N LYS A 60 -4.40 -4.47 -3.28
CA LYS A 60 -4.78 -5.89 -3.44
C LYS A 60 -4.87 -6.64 -2.10
N HIS A 61 -4.27 -6.10 -1.04
CA HIS A 61 -4.10 -6.78 0.25
C HIS A 61 -4.76 -6.03 1.41
N TRP A 62 -5.71 -5.17 1.10
CA TRP A 62 -6.69 -4.66 2.05
C TRP A 62 -8.04 -4.53 1.37
N HIS A 63 -9.11 -4.51 2.16
CA HIS A 63 -10.47 -4.28 1.68
C HIS A 63 -11.29 -3.54 2.75
N LEU A 64 -12.51 -3.16 2.38
CA LEU A 64 -13.50 -2.65 3.31
C LEU A 64 -14.34 -3.80 3.86
N ASP A 65 -14.42 -3.92 5.18
CA ASP A 65 -15.32 -4.90 5.81
C ASP A 65 -16.80 -4.48 5.73
N GLU A 66 -17.68 -5.28 6.34
CA GLU A 66 -19.13 -5.01 6.35
C GLU A 66 -19.51 -3.69 7.06
N GLU A 67 -18.61 -3.15 7.89
CA GLU A 67 -18.76 -1.88 8.61
C GLU A 67 -18.07 -0.71 7.89
N TRP A 68 -17.59 -0.91 6.66
CA TRP A 68 -16.82 0.07 5.88
C TRP A 68 -15.47 0.44 6.53
N GLN A 69 -14.89 -0.46 7.33
CA GLN A 69 -13.57 -0.28 7.91
C GLN A 69 -12.51 -0.90 7.01
N GLN A 70 -11.38 -0.21 6.84
CA GLN A 70 -10.25 -0.76 6.10
C GLN A 70 -9.55 -1.83 6.94
N VAL A 71 -9.54 -3.07 6.45
CA VAL A 71 -8.94 -4.22 7.12
C VAL A 71 -7.87 -4.87 6.23
N PRO A 72 -6.76 -5.35 6.82
CA PRO A 72 -5.77 -6.14 6.07
C PRO A 72 -6.39 -7.43 5.57
N GLY A 73 -6.05 -7.81 4.33
CA GLY A 73 -6.55 -9.02 3.70
C GLY A 73 -6.99 -8.79 2.27
N PRO A 74 -6.85 -9.80 1.39
CA PRO A 74 -7.48 -9.77 0.09
C PRO A 74 -8.99 -9.65 0.25
N ASP A 75 -9.65 -8.99 -0.70
CA ASP A 75 -11.11 -8.88 -0.68
C ASP A 75 -11.75 -10.29 -0.76
N PRO A 76 -12.55 -10.69 0.24
CA PRO A 76 -13.24 -11.97 0.21
C PRO A 76 -14.27 -12.08 -0.93
N GLN A 77 -14.73 -10.98 -1.51
CA GLN A 77 -15.62 -10.97 -2.69
C GLN A 77 -14.85 -11.22 -3.99
N ASP A 78 -13.62 -10.75 -4.11
CA ASP A 78 -12.75 -11.09 -5.25
C ASP A 78 -12.40 -12.59 -5.26
N SER A 79 -12.20 -13.16 -4.06
CA SER A 79 -11.92 -14.59 -3.90
C SER A 79 -13.10 -15.49 -4.32
N LYS A 80 -14.34 -15.08 -4.01
CA LYS A 80 -15.56 -15.80 -4.42
C LYS A 80 -15.75 -15.82 -5.94
N ASN A 81 -15.42 -14.72 -6.62
CA ASN A 81 -15.51 -14.63 -8.08
C ASN A 81 -14.46 -15.52 -8.81
N LEU A 82 -13.33 -15.82 -8.16
CA LEU A 82 -12.31 -16.74 -8.66
C LEU A 82 -12.71 -18.22 -8.50
N GLU A 83 -13.40 -18.57 -7.41
CA GLU A 83 -13.87 -19.95 -7.18
C GLU A 83 -15.07 -20.32 -8.07
N GLU A 84 -15.91 -19.37 -8.49
CA GLU A 84 -17.03 -19.63 -9.42
C GLU A 84 -16.61 -19.80 -10.90
N GLN A 85 -15.32 -19.63 -11.23
CA GLN A 85 -14.78 -19.78 -12.59
C GLN A 85 -13.86 -21.01 -12.78
N ALA A 86 -13.71 -21.87 -11.78
CA ALA A 86 -12.92 -23.11 -11.82
C ALA A 86 -13.81 -24.36 -11.96
#